data_AF-A0A3Q8ZC37-F1
#
_entry.id   AF-A0A3Q8ZC37-F1
#
_cell.length_a   1.000
_cell.length_b   1.000
_cell.length_c   1.000
_cell.angle_alpha   90.00
_cell.angle_beta   90.00
_cell.angle_gamma   90.00
#
_symmetry.space_group_name_H-M   'P 1'
#
loop_
_entity.id
_entity.type
_entity.pdbx_description
1 polymer ?
#
loop_
_entity_poly.entity_id
_entity_poly.type
_entity_poly.pdbx_seq_one_letter_code
_entity_poly.pdbx_strand_id
1 'polypeptide(L)'
;MAVMANGLRLKTARDLFMACPAIARDMRTLPTEQPSIEFCRGLLAGRVPEEAITFCAYLLPDRAAVWWAHECLSHLSELLDGTDHELLAYVRDWVGEPDSPRHRAAVSQAEAAPPTTPGAWIALAAGWRDNGSVAGGSVAGAEAPSALQPFPAAHAVNAGVLAGLARVALADRFAVLSAFVEMGIQMAEVEALRQSADAYLQPP
;
A
#
# COMPACT_ATOMS: atom_id res chain seq x y z
N MET A 1 -19.50 10.02 4.28
CA MET A 1 -19.45 10.32 2.83
C MET A 1 -18.01 10.61 2.39
N ALA A 2 -17.13 9.60 2.26
CA ALA A 2 -15.76 9.84 1.78
C ALA A 2 -15.04 8.62 1.15
N VAL A 3 -15.74 7.62 0.59
CA VAL A 3 -15.08 6.43 0.00
C VAL A 3 -15.40 6.21 -1.49
N MET A 4 -16.18 7.09 -2.12
CA MET A 4 -16.66 6.86 -3.50
C MET A 4 -16.12 7.86 -4.54
N ALA A 5 -14.95 8.50 -4.33
CA ALA A 5 -14.45 9.52 -5.26
C ALA A 5 -12.90 9.57 -5.41
N ASN A 6 -12.19 8.44 -5.27
CA ASN A 6 -10.72 8.48 -5.28
C ASN A 6 -10.11 8.54 -6.70
N GLY A 7 -10.85 8.11 -7.73
CA GLY A 7 -10.26 7.85 -9.05
C GLY A 7 -9.97 9.06 -9.94
N LEU A 8 -10.39 10.27 -9.55
CA LEU A 8 -10.14 11.51 -10.30
C LEU A 8 -9.25 12.51 -9.56
N ARG A 9 -8.82 12.20 -8.33
CA ARG A 9 -8.25 13.21 -7.42
C ARG A 9 -6.73 13.26 -7.40
N LEU A 10 -5.99 12.16 -7.54
CA LEU A 10 -4.53 12.15 -7.33
C LEU A 10 -3.70 12.49 -8.58
N LYS A 11 -4.08 13.55 -9.31
CA LYS A 11 -3.40 13.93 -10.57
C LYS A 11 -2.00 14.47 -10.30
N THR A 12 -1.85 15.21 -9.20
CA THR A 12 -0.59 15.79 -8.76
C THR A 12 -0.13 15.21 -7.42
N ALA A 13 1.16 15.36 -7.12
CA ALA A 13 1.68 15.02 -5.80
C ALA A 13 0.98 15.81 -4.68
N ARG A 14 0.60 17.07 -4.93
CA ARG A 14 -0.18 17.86 -3.99
C ARG A 14 -1.54 17.26 -3.68
N ASP A 15 -2.24 16.78 -4.69
CA ASP A 15 -3.55 16.16 -4.47
C ASP A 15 -3.44 14.92 -3.57
N LEU A 16 -2.38 14.12 -3.74
CA LEU A 16 -2.10 12.96 -2.90
C LEU A 16 -1.86 13.35 -1.45
N PHE A 17 -1.01 14.34 -1.20
CA PHE A 17 -0.74 14.80 0.17
C PHE A 17 -1.98 15.42 0.82
N MET A 18 -2.84 16.08 0.04
CA MET A 18 -4.12 16.61 0.55
C MET A 18 -5.11 15.49 0.87
N ALA A 19 -5.16 14.43 0.06
CA ALA A 19 -6.02 13.28 0.28
C ALA A 19 -5.54 12.39 1.43
N CYS A 20 -4.23 12.23 1.59
CA CYS A 20 -3.61 11.42 2.63
C CYS A 20 -2.45 12.17 3.31
N PRO A 21 -2.73 13.08 4.26
CA PRO A 21 -1.70 13.85 4.96
C PRO A 21 -0.71 13.00 5.77
N ALA A 22 -1.04 11.73 6.05
CA ALA A 22 -0.18 10.82 6.79
C ALA A 22 1.16 10.55 6.08
N ILE A 23 1.24 10.67 4.75
CA ILE A 23 2.48 10.51 3.99
C ILE A 23 3.60 11.45 4.47
N ALA A 24 3.27 12.63 4.99
CA ALA A 24 4.23 13.59 5.52
C ALA A 24 4.94 13.11 6.80
N ARG A 25 4.50 12.00 7.40
CA ARG A 25 5.19 11.32 8.50
C ARG A 25 6.28 10.36 8.00
N ASP A 26 6.14 9.89 6.76
CA ASP A 26 6.96 8.81 6.20
C ASP A 26 8.00 9.30 5.19
N MET A 27 7.84 10.51 4.66
CA MET A 27 8.83 11.13 3.76
C MET A 27 8.97 12.64 4.04
N ARG A 28 10.11 13.21 3.63
CA ARG A 28 10.47 14.60 3.88
C ARG A 28 10.29 15.49 2.66
N THR A 29 10.36 14.95 1.45
CA THR A 29 10.14 15.76 0.24
C THR A 29 8.73 16.32 0.22
N LEU A 30 8.62 17.63 0.01
CA LEU A 30 7.34 18.33 -0.04
C LEU A 30 6.63 18.09 -1.37
N PRO A 31 5.30 18.02 -1.39
CA PRO A 31 4.56 17.85 -2.63
C PRO A 31 4.70 19.08 -3.52
N THR A 32 4.72 18.84 -4.82
CA THR A 32 4.66 19.88 -5.86
C THR A 32 3.36 19.75 -6.67
N GLU A 33 3.14 20.69 -7.59
CA GLU A 33 2.04 20.62 -8.57
C GLU A 33 2.37 19.66 -9.73
N GLN A 34 3.50 18.95 -9.70
CA GLN A 34 3.87 18.02 -10.76
C GLN A 34 2.91 16.82 -10.80
N PRO A 35 2.70 16.24 -12.00
CA PRO A 35 1.96 14.98 -12.15
C PRO A 35 2.53 13.89 -11.23
N SER A 36 1.67 13.11 -10.58
CA SER A 36 2.07 12.13 -9.55
C SER A 36 3.15 11.15 -10.03
N ILE A 37 3.05 10.67 -11.28
CA ILE A 37 4.04 9.75 -11.86
C ILE A 37 5.38 10.44 -12.12
N GLU A 38 5.36 11.69 -12.60
CA GLU A 38 6.57 12.48 -12.82
C GLU A 38 7.26 12.79 -11.49
N PHE A 39 6.49 13.16 -10.46
CA PHE A 39 7.00 13.38 -9.12
C PHE A 39 7.65 12.12 -8.56
N CYS A 40 7.02 10.95 -8.71
CA CYS A 40 7.57 9.67 -8.27
C CYS A 40 8.92 9.35 -8.95
N ARG A 41 9.02 9.55 -10.27
CA ARG A 41 10.30 9.40 -11.01
C ARG A 41 11.34 10.42 -10.55
N GLY A 42 10.91 11.64 -10.21
CA GLY A 42 11.76 12.67 -9.62
C GLY A 42 12.33 12.27 -8.25
N LEU A 43 11.53 11.62 -7.40
CA LEU A 43 11.98 11.07 -6.11
C LEU A 43 13.04 9.97 -6.34
N LEU A 44 12.79 9.07 -7.29
CA LEU A 44 13.71 7.97 -7.63
C LEU A 44 15.07 8.48 -8.11
N ALA A 45 15.10 9.55 -8.90
CA ALA A 45 16.32 10.20 -9.36
C ALA A 45 16.95 11.16 -8.32
N GLY A 46 16.29 11.34 -7.17
CA GLY A 46 16.63 12.31 -6.15
C GLY A 46 17.70 11.85 -5.16
N ARG A 47 17.82 12.59 -4.06
CA ARG A 47 18.80 12.31 -2.99
C ARG A 47 18.40 11.17 -2.07
N VAL A 48 17.10 10.86 -2.00
CA VAL A 48 16.52 9.83 -1.13
C VAL A 48 15.56 8.99 -1.98
N PRO A 49 16.09 8.08 -2.82
CA PRO A 49 15.28 7.29 -3.75
C PRO A 49 14.23 6.41 -3.04
N GLU A 50 14.44 6.06 -1.77
CA GLU A 50 13.49 5.32 -0.95
C GLU A 50 12.14 6.04 -0.79
N GLU A 51 12.13 7.37 -0.89
CA GLU A 51 10.87 8.13 -0.85
C GLU A 51 9.97 7.85 -2.05
N ALA A 52 10.50 7.32 -3.16
CA ALA A 52 9.69 6.86 -4.28
C ALA A 52 8.89 5.60 -3.93
N ILE A 53 9.46 4.67 -3.15
CA ILE A 53 8.73 3.51 -2.59
C ILE A 53 7.62 4.01 -1.68
N THR A 54 7.94 4.96 -0.79
CA THR A 54 6.94 5.58 0.08
C THR A 54 5.82 6.20 -0.74
N PHE A 55 6.13 6.99 -1.75
CA PHE A 55 5.11 7.62 -2.59
C PHE A 55 4.23 6.59 -3.33
N CYS A 56 4.80 5.53 -3.89
CA CYS A 56 4.05 4.42 -4.51
C CYS A 56 3.07 3.77 -3.53
N ALA A 57 3.49 3.52 -2.29
CA ALA A 57 2.65 2.90 -1.26
C ALA A 57 1.37 3.70 -0.97
N TYR A 58 1.44 5.03 -1.06
CA TYR A 58 0.30 5.93 -0.84
C TYR A 58 -0.47 6.28 -2.13
N LEU A 59 0.16 6.14 -3.29
CA LEU A 59 -0.45 6.43 -4.60
C LEU A 59 -1.43 5.34 -5.02
N LEU A 60 -1.08 4.09 -4.75
CA LEU A 60 -1.87 2.93 -5.14
C LEU A 60 -3.09 2.78 -4.22
N PRO A 61 -4.28 2.41 -4.76
CA PRO A 61 -5.39 1.97 -3.92
C PRO A 61 -4.98 0.76 -3.08
N ASP A 62 -5.51 0.62 -1.86
CA ASP A 62 -4.97 -0.33 -0.88
C ASP A 62 -4.79 -1.77 -1.40
N ARG A 63 -5.76 -2.31 -2.17
CA ARG A 63 -5.64 -3.66 -2.74
C ARG A 63 -4.46 -3.77 -3.72
N ALA A 64 -4.29 -2.76 -4.57
CA ALA A 64 -3.17 -2.68 -5.50
C ALA A 64 -1.85 -2.46 -4.74
N ALA A 65 -1.84 -1.62 -3.70
CA ALA A 65 -0.66 -1.38 -2.87
C ALA A 65 -0.18 -2.66 -2.16
N VAL A 66 -1.11 -3.44 -1.57
CA VAL A 66 -0.81 -4.73 -0.93
C VAL A 66 -0.30 -5.74 -1.95
N TRP A 67 -0.93 -5.82 -3.13
CA TRP A 67 -0.47 -6.72 -4.20
C TRP A 67 0.92 -6.32 -4.72
N TRP A 68 1.16 -5.03 -4.98
CA TRP A 68 2.47 -4.52 -5.37
C TRP A 68 3.54 -4.88 -4.34
N ALA A 69 3.25 -4.72 -3.06
CA ALA A 69 4.17 -5.08 -1.99
C ALA A 69 4.46 -6.59 -1.92
N HIS A 70 3.43 -7.42 -2.11
CA HIS A 70 3.59 -8.87 -2.26
C HIS A 70 4.53 -9.21 -3.41
N GLU A 71 4.34 -8.59 -4.58
CA GLU A 71 5.21 -8.81 -5.74
C GLU A 71 6.64 -8.35 -5.45
N CYS A 72 6.85 -7.18 -4.84
CA CYS A 72 8.18 -6.72 -4.42
C CYS A 72 8.88 -7.76 -3.54
N LEU A 73 8.21 -8.26 -2.50
CA LEU A 73 8.79 -9.24 -1.59
C LEU A 73 8.99 -10.61 -2.23
N SER A 74 8.14 -11.01 -3.18
CA SER A 74 8.31 -12.26 -3.93
C SER A 74 9.60 -12.28 -4.75
N HIS A 75 10.04 -11.13 -5.28
CA HIS A 75 11.34 -10.98 -5.95
C HIS A 75 12.53 -11.09 -4.99
N LEU A 76 12.29 -11.03 -3.68
CA LEU A 76 13.31 -11.17 -2.62
C LEU A 76 13.17 -12.48 -1.85
N SER A 77 12.43 -13.46 -2.37
CA SER A 77 12.08 -14.71 -1.64
C SER A 77 13.26 -15.40 -0.97
N GLU A 78 14.43 -15.46 -1.63
CA GLU A 78 15.65 -16.06 -1.06
C GLU A 78 16.20 -15.33 0.19
N LEU A 79 15.79 -14.06 0.40
CA LEU A 79 16.17 -13.22 1.54
C LEU A 79 15.11 -13.23 2.66
N LEU A 80 14.04 -14.00 2.49
CA LEU A 80 12.92 -14.10 3.42
C LEU A 80 12.95 -15.45 4.15
N ASP A 81 12.44 -15.48 5.39
CA ASP A 81 12.36 -16.71 6.18
C ASP A 81 11.02 -17.44 5.93
N GLY A 82 10.87 -18.64 6.49
CA GLY A 82 9.64 -19.44 6.31
C GLY A 82 8.37 -18.72 6.77
N THR A 83 8.46 -17.90 7.83
CA THR A 83 7.33 -17.12 8.33
C THR A 83 6.90 -16.06 7.32
N ASP A 84 7.85 -15.33 6.74
CA ASP A 84 7.59 -14.36 5.67
C ASP A 84 6.92 -15.04 4.45
N HIS A 85 7.33 -16.25 4.09
CA HIS A 85 6.72 -17.01 2.98
C HIS A 85 5.26 -17.41 3.26
N GLU A 86 4.96 -17.88 4.48
CA GLU A 86 3.59 -18.21 4.89
C GLU A 86 2.69 -16.97 4.87
N LEU A 87 3.20 -15.83 5.33
CA LEU A 87 2.48 -14.56 5.32
C LEU A 87 2.25 -14.03 3.90
N LEU A 88 3.21 -14.18 2.99
CA LEU A 88 3.01 -13.82 1.59
C LEU A 88 1.97 -14.71 0.91
N ALA A 89 1.95 -16.01 1.20
CA ALA A 89 0.89 -16.90 0.71
C ALA A 89 -0.50 -16.45 1.18
N TYR A 90 -0.62 -16.08 2.47
CA TYR A 90 -1.85 -15.49 3.00
C TYR A 90 -2.25 -14.20 2.30
N VAL A 91 -1.29 -13.28 2.07
CA VAL A 91 -1.54 -12.01 1.36
C VAL A 91 -2.03 -12.27 -0.07
N ARG A 92 -1.42 -13.23 -0.77
CA ARG A 92 -1.83 -13.62 -2.12
C ARG A 92 -3.28 -14.10 -2.15
N ASP A 93 -3.66 -14.97 -1.22
CA ASP A 93 -5.03 -15.45 -1.09
C ASP A 93 -6.00 -14.29 -0.81
N TRP A 94 -5.63 -13.38 0.10
CA TRP A 94 -6.42 -12.18 0.42
C TRP A 94 -6.62 -11.26 -0.80
N VAL A 95 -5.60 -11.06 -1.64
CA VAL A 95 -5.75 -10.24 -2.85
C VAL A 95 -6.79 -10.84 -3.81
N GLY A 96 -6.92 -12.17 -3.84
CA GLY A 96 -7.93 -12.88 -4.62
C GLY A 96 -9.35 -12.68 -4.09
N GLU A 97 -9.54 -12.80 -2.78
CA GLU A 97 -10.85 -12.74 -2.11
C GLU A 97 -10.84 -11.79 -0.89
N PRO A 98 -10.66 -10.46 -1.09
CA PRO A 98 -10.41 -9.54 0.03
C PRO A 98 -11.58 -9.42 1.02
N ASP A 99 -12.81 -9.70 0.57
CA ASP A 99 -14.02 -9.60 1.39
C ASP A 99 -14.38 -10.91 2.14
N SER A 100 -13.57 -11.97 1.97
CA SER A 100 -13.85 -13.28 2.54
C SER A 100 -13.81 -13.26 4.08
N PRO A 101 -14.86 -13.78 4.78
CA PRO A 101 -14.91 -13.82 6.25
C PRO A 101 -13.72 -14.54 6.90
N ARG A 102 -13.04 -15.42 6.15
CA ARG A 102 -11.88 -16.18 6.61
C ARG A 102 -10.68 -15.28 6.89
N HIS A 103 -10.49 -14.22 6.11
CA HIS A 103 -9.37 -13.29 6.29
C HIS A 103 -9.57 -12.39 7.51
N ARG A 104 -10.82 -11.94 7.77
CA ARG A 104 -11.18 -11.14 8.96
C ARG A 104 -10.74 -11.78 10.29
N ALA A 105 -10.95 -13.10 10.42
CA ALA A 105 -10.62 -13.82 11.65
C ALA A 105 -9.10 -13.92 11.89
N ALA A 106 -8.32 -14.10 10.82
CA ALA A 106 -6.86 -14.24 10.90
C ALA A 106 -6.16 -12.95 11.36
N VAL A 107 -6.70 -11.80 10.96
CA VAL A 107 -6.15 -10.47 11.29
C VAL A 107 -6.33 -10.13 12.77
N SER A 108 -7.50 -10.44 13.33
CA SER A 108 -7.81 -10.14 14.74
C SER A 108 -6.85 -10.83 15.74
N GLN A 109 -6.20 -11.92 15.33
CA GLN A 109 -5.23 -12.64 16.15
C GLN A 109 -3.79 -12.09 16.01
N ALA A 110 -3.49 -11.38 14.92
CA ALA A 110 -2.16 -10.86 14.62
C ALA A 110 -1.85 -9.53 15.34
N GLU A 111 -2.83 -8.86 15.94
CA GLU A 111 -2.67 -7.54 16.58
C GLU A 111 -1.96 -7.57 17.96
N ALA A 112 -1.47 -8.74 18.41
CA ALA A 112 -0.88 -8.89 19.74
C ALA A 112 0.56 -8.32 19.88
N ALA A 113 1.26 -8.09 18.76
CA ALA A 113 2.62 -7.56 18.77
C ALA A 113 2.93 -6.75 17.49
N PRO A 114 3.83 -5.75 17.55
CA PRO A 114 4.28 -5.04 16.37
C PRO A 114 4.91 -6.00 15.34
N PRO A 115 4.65 -5.83 14.04
CA PRO A 115 5.25 -6.65 12.99
C PRO A 115 6.78 -6.46 12.98
N THR A 116 7.51 -7.58 12.97
CA THR A 116 8.99 -7.59 13.01
C THR A 116 9.62 -8.01 11.69
N THR A 117 8.83 -8.47 10.72
CA THR A 117 9.31 -8.96 9.42
C THR A 117 8.62 -8.24 8.25
N PRO A 118 9.24 -8.21 7.04
CA PRO A 118 8.63 -7.64 5.85
C PRO A 118 7.24 -8.23 5.54
N GLY A 119 7.09 -9.56 5.61
CA GLY A 119 5.82 -10.24 5.36
C GLY A 119 4.76 -9.88 6.41
N ALA A 120 5.14 -9.71 7.67
CA ALA A 120 4.22 -9.33 8.74
C ALA A 120 3.63 -7.93 8.53
N TRP A 121 4.45 -6.98 8.04
CA TRP A 121 3.96 -5.65 7.67
C TRP A 121 2.92 -5.70 6.55
N ILE A 122 3.15 -6.51 5.51
CA ILE A 122 2.21 -6.61 4.38
C ILE A 122 0.92 -7.34 4.77
N ALA A 123 1.02 -8.40 5.58
CA ALA A 123 -0.15 -9.10 6.13
C ALA A 123 -1.00 -8.17 7.02
N LEU A 124 -0.37 -7.30 7.80
CA LEU A 124 -1.05 -6.30 8.61
C LEU A 124 -1.79 -5.26 7.74
N ALA A 125 -1.16 -4.79 6.66
CA ALA A 125 -1.79 -3.89 5.70
C ALA A 125 -3.03 -4.51 5.03
N ALA A 126 -2.96 -5.80 4.67
CA ALA A 126 -4.10 -6.55 4.14
C ALA A 126 -5.24 -6.62 5.17
N GLY A 127 -4.90 -6.83 6.44
CA GLY A 127 -5.87 -7.05 7.50
C GLY A 127 -6.61 -5.80 7.99
N TRP A 128 -5.95 -4.66 8.02
CA TRP A 128 -6.56 -3.41 8.51
C TRP A 128 -7.65 -2.83 7.62
N ARG A 129 -7.85 -3.38 6.43
CA ARG A 129 -8.98 -3.02 5.55
C ARG A 129 -10.31 -3.49 6.11
N ASP A 130 -10.30 -4.60 6.85
CA ASP A 130 -11.50 -5.30 7.29
C ASP A 130 -12.21 -4.67 8.50
N ASN A 131 -11.56 -3.76 9.23
CA ASN A 131 -12.18 -3.08 10.37
C ASN A 131 -12.82 -1.71 10.01
N GLY A 132 -12.64 -1.24 8.78
CA GLY A 132 -13.03 0.12 8.37
C GLY A 132 -14.22 0.23 7.40
N SER A 133 -14.69 -0.88 6.82
CA SER A 133 -15.77 -0.87 5.81
C SER A 133 -17.07 -1.46 6.34
N VAL A 134 -17.79 -0.70 7.18
CA VAL A 134 -19.23 -0.91 7.37
C VAL A 134 -19.97 -0.01 6.36
N ALA A 135 -20.00 -0.43 5.10
CA ALA A 135 -20.88 0.19 4.11
C ALA A 135 -22.25 -0.52 4.13
N GLY A 136 -23.25 0.14 4.72
CA GLY A 136 -24.66 -0.09 4.37
C GLY A 136 -25.42 -1.09 5.23
N GLY A 137 -25.53 -0.85 6.53
CA GLY A 137 -26.49 -1.55 7.38
C GLY A 137 -26.34 -1.11 8.81
N SER A 138 -27.26 -0.28 9.28
CA SER A 138 -27.40 0.08 10.68
C SER A 138 -27.48 -1.18 11.55
N VAL A 139 -26.41 -1.48 12.27
CA VAL A 139 -26.44 -2.27 13.50
C VAL A 139 -25.55 -1.58 14.51
N ALA A 140 -26.15 -1.27 15.66
CA ALA A 140 -25.49 -0.69 16.80
C ALA A 140 -24.31 -1.57 17.22
N GLY A 141 -23.11 -1.03 17.05
CA GLY A 141 -21.86 -1.74 17.27
C GLY A 141 -20.76 -1.12 16.44
N ALA A 142 -20.67 0.21 16.42
CA ALA A 142 -19.47 0.88 15.93
C ALA A 142 -18.35 0.51 16.92
N GLU A 143 -17.61 -0.56 16.63
CA GLU A 143 -16.33 -0.76 17.28
C GLU A 143 -15.51 0.51 17.01
N ALA A 144 -15.11 1.17 18.10
CA ALA A 144 -14.22 2.31 18.03
C ALA A 144 -13.00 1.91 17.18
N PRO A 145 -12.39 2.83 16.41
CA PRO A 145 -11.11 2.53 15.77
C PRO A 145 -10.21 1.92 16.84
N SER A 146 -9.81 0.67 16.62
CA SER A 146 -8.94 -0.04 17.56
C SER A 146 -7.77 0.89 17.87
N ALA A 147 -7.40 1.01 19.14
CA ALA A 147 -6.23 1.79 19.55
C ALA A 147 -4.94 1.36 18.82
N LEU A 148 -5.00 0.25 18.07
CA LEU A 148 -3.97 -0.42 17.30
C LEU A 148 -3.95 -0.08 15.80
N GLN A 149 -4.74 0.88 15.31
CA GLN A 149 -4.53 1.49 13.98
C GLN A 149 -3.91 2.90 14.03
N PRO A 150 -2.64 3.04 14.46
CA PRO A 150 -1.99 4.35 14.53
C PRO A 150 -1.68 4.96 13.15
N PHE A 151 -1.79 4.20 12.06
CA PHE A 151 -1.42 4.64 10.71
C PHE A 151 -2.19 3.93 9.58
N PRO A 152 -2.25 4.51 8.36
CA PRO A 152 -2.93 3.92 7.20
C PRO A 152 -2.27 2.63 6.70
N ALA A 153 -3.01 1.80 5.93
CA ALA A 153 -2.47 0.60 5.28
C ALA A 153 -1.24 0.89 4.41
N ALA A 154 -1.21 2.06 3.75
CA ALA A 154 -0.06 2.54 2.97
C ALA A 154 1.24 2.63 3.80
N HIS A 155 1.16 2.98 5.08
CA HIS A 155 2.34 3.00 5.95
C HIS A 155 2.90 1.59 6.18
N ALA A 156 2.03 0.62 6.45
CA ALA A 156 2.44 -0.77 6.63
C ALA A 156 3.02 -1.35 5.32
N VAL A 157 2.43 -1.01 4.17
CA VAL A 157 2.99 -1.34 2.85
C VAL A 157 4.40 -0.76 2.68
N ASN A 158 4.57 0.55 2.94
CA ASN A 158 5.86 1.22 2.87
C ASN A 158 6.91 0.55 3.77
N ALA A 159 6.55 0.30 5.03
CA ALA A 159 7.42 -0.34 6.00
C ALA A 159 7.83 -1.75 5.55
N GLY A 160 6.91 -2.57 5.04
CA GLY A 160 7.21 -3.92 4.57
C GLY A 160 8.14 -3.93 3.37
N VAL A 161 7.90 -3.07 2.36
CA VAL A 161 8.77 -3.00 1.16
C VAL A 161 10.16 -2.49 1.53
N LEU A 162 10.28 -1.43 2.34
CA LEU A 162 11.57 -0.92 2.79
C LEU A 162 12.32 -1.90 3.69
N ALA A 163 11.61 -2.65 4.55
CA ALA A 163 12.21 -3.70 5.38
C ALA A 163 12.75 -4.86 4.52
N GLY A 164 12.04 -5.25 3.46
CA GLY A 164 12.54 -6.22 2.48
C GLY A 164 13.77 -5.69 1.74
N LEU A 165 13.70 -4.45 1.23
CA LEU A 165 14.80 -3.81 0.52
C LEU A 165 16.07 -3.68 1.39
N ALA A 166 15.92 -3.46 2.69
CA ALA A 166 17.03 -3.39 3.63
C ALA A 166 17.84 -4.70 3.71
N ARG A 167 17.24 -5.83 3.35
CA ARG A 167 17.91 -7.15 3.28
C ARG A 167 18.74 -7.33 2.01
N VAL A 168 18.51 -6.53 0.97
CA VAL A 168 19.26 -6.60 -0.29
C VAL A 168 20.68 -6.05 -0.09
N ALA A 169 21.65 -6.70 -0.74
CA ALA A 169 23.04 -6.26 -0.76
C ALA A 169 23.16 -4.81 -1.25
N LEU A 170 24.04 -4.02 -0.63
CA LEU A 170 24.16 -2.59 -0.91
C LEU A 170 24.44 -2.29 -2.40
N ALA A 171 25.21 -3.15 -3.07
CA ALA A 171 25.57 -2.99 -4.48
C ALA A 171 24.35 -3.08 -5.42
N ASP A 172 23.36 -3.89 -5.06
CA ASP A 172 22.19 -4.18 -5.90
C ASP A 172 20.95 -3.38 -5.49
N ARG A 173 20.98 -2.78 -4.28
CA ARG A 173 19.80 -2.15 -3.65
C ARG A 173 19.14 -1.08 -4.51
N PHE A 174 19.91 -0.23 -5.17
CA PHE A 174 19.33 0.81 -6.03
C PHE A 174 18.63 0.21 -7.27
N ALA A 175 19.18 -0.84 -7.87
CA ALA A 175 18.58 -1.51 -9.01
C ALA A 175 17.26 -2.19 -8.62
N VAL A 176 17.25 -2.87 -7.47
CA VAL A 176 16.03 -3.49 -6.91
C VAL A 176 14.98 -2.43 -6.56
N LEU A 177 15.37 -1.36 -5.86
CA LEU A 177 14.50 -0.23 -5.55
C LEU A 177 13.86 0.35 -6.82
N SER A 178 14.67 0.62 -7.85
CA SER A 178 14.19 1.17 -9.12
C SER A 178 13.17 0.24 -9.78
N ALA A 179 13.43 -1.08 -9.79
CA ALA A 179 12.49 -2.06 -10.32
C ALA A 179 11.15 -2.07 -9.55
N PHE A 180 11.19 -1.96 -8.23
CA PHE A 180 9.99 -1.89 -7.41
C PHE A 180 9.18 -0.62 -7.68
N VAL A 181 9.84 0.52 -7.82
CA VAL A 181 9.19 1.81 -8.14
C VAL A 181 8.56 1.76 -9.53
N GLU A 182 9.27 1.26 -10.55
CA GLU A 182 8.71 1.14 -11.89
C GLU A 182 7.50 0.19 -11.94
N MET A 183 7.55 -0.93 -11.22
CA MET A 183 6.39 -1.82 -11.07
C MET A 183 5.20 -1.12 -10.40
N GLY A 184 5.46 -0.29 -9.37
CA GLY A 184 4.43 0.51 -8.71
C GLY A 184 3.81 1.57 -9.62
N ILE A 185 4.63 2.24 -10.43
CA ILE A 185 4.18 3.21 -11.44
C ILE A 185 3.29 2.53 -12.48
N GLN A 186 3.72 1.40 -13.03
CA GLN A 186 2.94 0.64 -14.02
C GLN A 186 1.57 0.23 -13.46
N MET A 187 1.53 -0.22 -12.21
CA MET A 187 0.27 -0.59 -11.55
C MET A 187 -0.65 0.61 -11.34
N ALA A 188 -0.10 1.78 -10.97
CA ALA A 188 -0.88 3.01 -10.82
C ALA A 188 -1.48 3.48 -12.15
N GLU A 189 -0.73 3.37 -13.25
CA GLU A 189 -1.22 3.70 -14.59
C GLU A 189 -2.36 2.76 -15.03
N VAL A 190 -2.21 1.45 -14.81
CA VAL A 190 -3.27 0.46 -15.11
C VAL A 190 -4.53 0.74 -14.30
N GLU A 191 -4.39 1.09 -13.02
CA GLU A 191 -5.52 1.38 -12.15
C GLU A 191 -6.22 2.69 -12.54
N ALA A 192 -5.48 3.73 -12.92
CA ALA A 192 -6.05 4.96 -13.44
C ALA A 192 -6.85 4.72 -14.74
N LEU A 193 -6.37 3.84 -15.62
CA LEU A 193 -7.08 3.45 -16.84
C LEU A 193 -8.40 2.73 -16.51
N ARG A 194 -8.39 1.76 -15.58
CA ARG A 194 -9.60 1.05 -15.14
C ARG A 194 -10.65 2.01 -14.58
N GLN A 195 -10.23 2.93 -13.71
CA GLN A 195 -11.13 3.93 -13.12
C GLN A 195 -11.71 4.88 -14.16
N SER A 196 -10.93 5.26 -15.17
CA SER A 196 -11.45 6.07 -16.28
C SER A 196 -12.52 5.32 -17.07
N ALA A 197 -12.33 4.03 -17.32
CA ALA A 197 -13.29 3.20 -18.06
C ALA A 197 -14.59 3.00 -17.29
N ASP A 198 -14.52 2.76 -15.98
CA ASP A 198 -15.69 2.61 -15.11
C ASP A 198 -16.51 3.92 -15.03
N ALA A 199 -15.85 5.07 -15.02
CA ALA A 199 -16.52 6.37 -15.02
C ALA A 199 -17.35 6.64 -16.29
N TYR A 200 -16.98 6.04 -17.44
CA TYR A 200 -17.77 6.14 -18.67
C TYR A 200 -18.97 5.18 -18.69
N LEU A 201 -19.00 4.16 -17.83
CA LEU A 201 -20.04 3.13 -17.82
C LEU A 201 -21.19 3.43 -16.84
N GLN A 202 -21.09 4.45 -15.98
CA GLN A 202 -22.18 4.87 -15.10
C GLN A 202 -23.03 5.98 -15.75
N PRO A 203 -24.36 5.77 -15.95
CA PRO A 203 -25.26 6.82 -16.46
C PRO A 203 -25.50 7.92 -15.40
N PRO A 204 -25.88 9.14 -15.83
CA PRO A 204 -26.11 10.30 -14.96
C PRO A 204 -27.30 10.16 -14.01
#